data_AF-A0AAD4XZV9-F1
#
_entry.id   AF-A0AAD4XZV9-F1
#
_cell.length_a   1.000
_cell.length_b   1.000
_cell.length_c   1.000
_cell.angle_alpha   90.00
_cell.angle_beta   90.00
_cell.angle_gamma   90.00
#
_symmetry.space_group_name_H-M   'P 1'
#
loop_
_entity.id
_entity.type
_entity.pdbx_description
1 polymer ?
#
loop_
_entity_poly.entity_id
_entity_poly.type
_entity_poly.pdbx_seq_one_letter_code
_entity_poly.pdbx_strand_id
1 'polypeptide(L)'
;MLPFISSLYPQTKTMKTTVSVFRKTTMNSQEVYSIRINNEHIYTVVTKNASTMIHADEIPESLHGFLSNPYFRFVGVGIQSDVDKLGCDYNIGVMNTFDLGNLAAVKYGNKGFKNVGLMGLAEVVLGCGEIEKPRNVTLSNWDQYHLTPAQIKYACVDAYVSFKIGKQLLQV
;
A
#
# COMPACT_ATOMS: atom_id res chain seq x y z
N MET A 1 -32.26 35.04 -1.38
CA MET A 1 -32.19 34.15 -0.21
C MET A 1 -32.45 32.73 -0.71
N LEU A 2 -31.39 31.98 -0.99
CA LEU A 2 -31.46 30.54 -1.31
C LEU A 2 -30.75 29.81 -0.17
N PRO A 3 -31.40 28.83 0.50
CA PRO A 3 -30.82 28.18 1.65
C PRO A 3 -29.73 27.19 1.22
N PHE A 4 -28.66 27.27 1.99
CA PHE A 4 -27.41 26.53 1.96
C PHE A 4 -27.67 25.01 2.14
N ILE A 5 -27.55 24.20 1.08
CA ILE A 5 -27.52 22.74 1.22
C ILE A 5 -26.09 22.33 1.58
N SER A 6 -25.72 22.48 2.86
CA SER A 6 -24.40 22.10 3.39
C SER A 6 -24.45 20.87 4.31
N SER A 7 -25.60 20.21 4.51
CA SER A 7 -25.73 19.21 5.60
C SER A 7 -25.79 17.75 5.15
N LEU A 8 -25.32 17.40 3.95
CA LEU A 8 -25.26 15.99 3.50
C LEU A 8 -23.84 15.41 3.37
N TYR A 9 -22.80 16.16 3.73
CA TYR A 9 -21.49 15.58 3.95
C TYR A 9 -21.39 15.12 5.42
N PRO A 10 -21.15 13.83 5.70
CA PRO A 10 -20.73 13.41 7.03
C PRO A 10 -19.50 14.23 7.41
N GLN A 11 -19.54 14.87 8.59
CA GLN A 11 -18.36 15.47 9.19
C GLN A 11 -17.23 14.44 9.15
N THR A 12 -16.19 14.73 8.35
CA THR A 12 -15.09 13.80 8.09
C THR A 12 -14.41 13.50 9.42
N LYS A 13 -14.74 12.35 10.01
CA LYS A 13 -14.08 11.87 11.21
C LYS A 13 -12.66 11.51 10.78
N THR A 14 -11.70 12.42 11.00
CA THR A 14 -10.29 12.18 10.76
C THR A 14 -9.92 10.91 11.53
N MET A 15 -9.70 9.81 10.82
CA MET A 15 -9.25 8.58 11.46
C MET A 15 -7.78 8.82 11.78
N LYS A 16 -7.50 9.35 12.98
CA LYS A 16 -6.15 9.41 13.55
C LYS A 16 -5.65 7.98 13.70
N THR A 17 -5.09 7.48 12.62
CA THR A 17 -4.52 6.15 12.56
C THR A 17 -3.23 6.20 13.35
N THR A 18 -3.29 5.71 14.58
CA THR A 18 -2.08 5.53 15.38
C THR A 18 -1.28 4.40 14.74
N VAL A 19 -0.27 4.78 13.95
CA VAL A 19 0.73 3.86 13.42
C VAL A 19 1.86 3.77 14.45
N SER A 20 1.90 2.66 15.17
CA SER A 20 3.02 2.34 16.04
C SER A 20 3.92 1.35 15.30
N VAL A 21 5.17 1.76 15.07
CA VAL A 21 6.20 0.92 14.45
C VAL A 21 6.90 0.16 15.56
N PHE A 22 6.72 -1.16 15.59
CA PHE A 22 7.41 -2.05 16.52
C PHE A 22 8.55 -2.75 15.78
N ARG A 23 9.79 -2.52 16.20
CA ARG A 23 10.97 -3.30 15.78
C ARG A 23 10.81 -4.69 16.39
N LYS A 24 10.50 -5.71 15.59
CA LYS A 24 10.12 -7.01 16.16
C LYS A 24 11.34 -7.87 16.44
N THR A 25 12.26 -8.06 15.50
CA THR A 25 13.48 -8.87 15.70
C THR A 25 14.45 -8.70 14.53
N THR A 26 15.72 -9.05 14.74
CA THR A 26 16.70 -9.31 13.69
C THR A 26 16.44 -10.72 13.14
N MET A 27 16.08 -10.85 11.86
CA MET A 27 16.14 -12.13 11.14
C MET A 27 17.27 -12.01 10.12
N ASN A 28 18.31 -12.83 10.23
CA ASN A 28 19.45 -12.82 9.30
C ASN A 28 20.03 -11.41 9.05
N SER A 29 20.23 -10.62 10.12
CA SER A 29 20.74 -9.24 10.05
C SER A 29 19.81 -8.19 9.41
N GLN A 30 18.58 -8.56 9.03
CA GLN A 30 17.55 -7.62 8.55
C GLN A 30 16.63 -7.18 9.70
N GLU A 31 16.34 -5.89 9.76
CA GLU A 31 15.37 -5.34 10.70
C GLU A 31 13.96 -5.49 10.14
N VAL A 32 13.12 -6.23 10.87
CA VAL A 32 11.70 -6.38 10.55
C VAL A 32 10.88 -5.42 11.41
N TYR A 33 10.15 -4.53 10.74
CA TYR A 33 9.15 -3.69 11.37
C TYR A 33 7.82 -4.44 11.44
N SER A 34 6.94 -4.01 12.34
CA SER A 34 5.53 -4.37 12.33
C SER A 34 4.73 -3.14 12.71
N ILE A 35 3.54 -3.01 12.16
CA ILE A 35 2.73 -1.82 12.37
C ILE A 35 1.38 -2.20 12.90
N ARG A 36 1.02 -1.57 14.00
CA ARG A 36 -0.35 -1.58 14.48
C ARG A 36 -1.07 -0.39 13.88
N ILE A 37 -2.21 -0.64 13.26
CA ILE A 37 -3.13 0.37 12.75
C ILE A 37 -4.43 0.23 13.52
N ASN A 38 -4.77 1.23 14.32
CA ASN A 38 -5.88 1.20 15.27
C ASN A 38 -5.75 0.02 16.26
N ASN A 39 -6.75 -0.87 16.32
CA ASN A 39 -6.75 -2.09 17.15
C ASN A 39 -6.31 -3.35 16.36
N GLU A 40 -6.01 -3.23 15.06
CA GLU A 40 -5.55 -4.35 14.24
C GLU A 40 -4.02 -4.41 14.24
N HIS A 41 -3.46 -5.57 14.62
CA HIS A 41 -2.02 -5.81 14.56
C HIS A 41 -1.67 -6.40 13.21
N ILE A 42 -0.80 -5.72 12.46
CA ILE A 42 -0.49 -6.10 11.09
C ILE A 42 1.00 -6.33 10.99
N TYR A 43 1.33 -7.56 10.65
CA TYR A 43 2.70 -7.95 10.39
C TYR A 43 3.05 -7.53 8.96
N THR A 44 3.37 -6.26 8.78
CA THR A 44 4.02 -5.78 7.56
C THR A 44 5.51 -5.81 7.78
N VAL A 45 6.22 -6.65 7.02
CA VAL A 45 7.68 -6.66 6.99
C VAL A 45 8.14 -5.59 6.01
N VAL A 46 8.74 -4.53 6.54
CA VAL A 46 9.60 -3.64 5.74
C VAL A 46 11.01 -3.87 6.21
N THR A 47 11.92 -4.09 5.27
CA THR A 47 13.35 -4.21 5.56
C THR A 47 13.96 -2.81 5.52
N LYS A 48 14.70 -2.41 6.57
CA LYS A 48 15.39 -1.11 6.59
C LYS A 48 16.34 -0.93 5.40
N ASN A 49 16.91 -2.03 4.92
CA ASN A 49 17.88 -2.04 3.83
C ASN A 49 17.16 -2.07 2.48
N ALA A 50 16.49 -0.98 2.09
CA ALA A 50 15.90 -0.86 0.74
C ALA A 50 16.95 -1.10 -0.37
N SER A 51 18.19 -0.68 -0.11
CA SER A 51 19.37 -1.01 -0.92
C SER A 51 19.63 -2.48 -1.13
N THR A 52 19.29 -3.39 -0.21
CA THR A 52 19.61 -4.81 -0.40
C THR A 52 18.79 -5.46 -1.50
N MET A 53 17.71 -4.82 -1.97
CA MET A 53 17.03 -5.23 -3.20
C MET A 53 17.50 -4.41 -4.42
N ILE A 54 17.73 -3.10 -4.26
CA ILE A 54 18.15 -2.20 -5.36
C ILE A 54 19.62 -2.43 -5.78
N HIS A 55 20.44 -2.95 -4.87
CA HIS A 55 21.87 -3.24 -5.06
C HIS A 55 22.19 -4.73 -4.82
N ALA A 56 21.17 -5.59 -4.81
CA ALA A 56 21.44 -7.02 -4.88
C ALA A 56 21.90 -7.36 -6.29
N ASP A 57 23.00 -8.11 -6.39
CA ASP A 57 23.49 -8.64 -7.65
C ASP A 57 22.48 -9.62 -8.27
N GLU A 58 21.66 -10.28 -7.43
CA GLU A 58 20.62 -11.23 -7.84
C GLU A 58 19.39 -11.13 -6.93
N ILE A 59 18.21 -11.29 -7.52
CA ILE A 59 16.96 -11.31 -6.74
C ILE A 59 16.78 -12.67 -6.08
N PRO A 60 16.44 -12.73 -4.78
CA PRO A 60 16.24 -14.01 -4.10
C PRO A 60 15.13 -14.86 -4.74
N GLU A 61 15.42 -16.14 -4.98
CA GLU A 61 14.43 -17.10 -5.53
C GLU A 61 13.16 -17.19 -4.68
N SER A 62 13.27 -16.97 -3.36
CA SER A 62 12.11 -16.92 -2.47
C SER A 62 11.17 -15.76 -2.79
N LEU A 63 11.69 -14.61 -3.21
CA LEU A 63 10.88 -13.48 -3.65
C LEU A 63 10.23 -13.77 -5.01
N HIS A 64 10.99 -14.35 -5.93
CA HIS A 64 10.46 -14.78 -7.23
C HIS A 64 9.31 -15.79 -7.06
N GLY A 65 9.54 -16.84 -6.28
CA GLY A 65 8.53 -17.85 -5.95
C GLY A 65 7.31 -17.28 -5.22
N PHE A 66 7.49 -16.27 -4.35
CA PHE A 66 6.39 -15.58 -3.70
C PHE A 66 5.52 -14.80 -4.70
N LEU A 67 6.14 -13.99 -5.57
CA LEU A 67 5.45 -13.14 -6.55
C LEU A 67 4.78 -13.96 -7.67
N SER A 68 5.34 -15.10 -8.04
CA SER A 68 4.80 -16.00 -9.05
C SER A 68 3.82 -17.05 -8.49
N ASN A 69 3.51 -17.06 -7.19
CA ASN A 69 2.64 -18.08 -6.62
C ASN A 69 1.15 -17.74 -6.81
N PRO A 70 0.36 -18.59 -7.50
CA PRO A 70 -1.05 -18.31 -7.82
C PRO A 70 -1.99 -18.34 -6.60
N TYR A 71 -1.55 -18.88 -5.46
CA TYR A 71 -2.33 -18.89 -4.21
C TYR A 71 -2.34 -17.53 -3.53
N PHE A 72 -1.40 -16.63 -3.85
CA PHE A 72 -1.42 -15.25 -3.36
C PHE A 72 -2.16 -14.34 -4.35
N ARG A 73 -2.80 -13.30 -3.82
CA ARG A 73 -3.37 -12.20 -4.61
C ARG A 73 -2.59 -10.94 -4.30
N PHE A 74 -2.15 -10.27 -5.35
CA PHE A 74 -1.41 -9.01 -5.21
C PHE A 74 -2.34 -7.85 -5.58
N VAL A 75 -2.52 -6.90 -4.67
CA VAL A 75 -3.43 -5.77 -4.83
C VAL A 75 -2.67 -4.46 -4.72
N GLY A 76 -3.02 -3.48 -5.55
CA GLY A 76 -2.40 -2.15 -5.54
C GLY A 76 -3.12 -1.18 -6.48
N VAL A 77 -2.74 0.09 -6.43
CA VAL A 77 -3.22 1.12 -7.37
C VAL A 77 -2.18 1.31 -8.47
N GLY A 78 -2.57 1.17 -9.73
CA GLY A 78 -1.65 1.23 -10.86
C GLY A 78 -0.71 0.04 -10.92
N ILE A 79 -1.06 -1.08 -10.27
CA ILE A 79 -0.16 -2.22 -10.01
C ILE A 79 0.42 -2.82 -11.30
N GLN A 80 -0.29 -2.72 -12.43
CA GLN A 80 0.20 -3.23 -13.70
C GLN A 80 1.53 -2.56 -14.12
N SER A 81 1.68 -1.26 -13.86
CA SER A 81 2.93 -0.55 -14.16
C SER A 81 4.11 -1.10 -13.35
N ASP A 82 3.87 -1.47 -12.09
CA ASP A 82 4.88 -2.07 -11.23
C ASP A 82 5.21 -3.50 -11.68
N VAL A 83 4.21 -4.28 -12.11
CA VAL A 83 4.41 -5.62 -12.69
C VAL A 83 5.23 -5.56 -13.98
N ASP A 84 4.90 -4.61 -14.86
CA ASP A 84 5.60 -4.45 -16.14
C ASP A 84 7.06 -4.05 -15.92
N LYS A 85 7.35 -3.20 -14.93
CA LYS A 85 8.73 -2.87 -14.53
C LYS A 85 9.47 -4.07 -13.94
N LEU A 86 8.82 -4.84 -13.06
CA LEU A 86 9.40 -6.07 -12.50
C LEU A 86 9.74 -7.09 -13.61
N GLY A 87 8.89 -7.21 -14.63
CA GLY A 87 9.15 -8.04 -15.80
C GLY A 87 10.30 -7.51 -16.66
N CYS A 88 10.28 -6.22 -17.01
CA CYS A 88 11.27 -5.64 -17.91
C CYS A 88 12.67 -5.54 -17.30
N ASP A 89 12.75 -5.05 -16.06
CA ASP A 89 14.04 -4.71 -15.44
C ASP A 89 14.67 -5.91 -14.75
N TYR A 90 13.85 -6.88 -14.32
CA TYR A 90 14.28 -7.96 -13.44
C TYR A 90 13.82 -9.37 -13.89
N ASN A 91 13.09 -9.49 -15.00
CA ASN A 91 12.53 -10.76 -15.50
C ASN A 91 11.66 -11.49 -14.46
N ILE A 92 10.92 -10.73 -13.64
CA ILE A 92 10.02 -11.28 -12.62
C ILE A 92 8.57 -11.23 -13.10
N GLY A 93 7.94 -12.40 -13.18
CA GLY A 93 6.50 -12.52 -13.31
C GLY A 93 5.80 -12.33 -11.95
N VAL A 94 4.73 -11.54 -11.94
CA VAL A 94 3.80 -11.46 -10.80
C VAL A 94 2.46 -12.05 -11.22
N MET A 95 2.05 -13.13 -10.55
CA MET A 95 0.77 -13.78 -10.84
C MET A 95 -0.36 -13.15 -10.03
N ASN A 96 -1.60 -13.28 -10.51
CA ASN A 96 -2.82 -13.01 -9.74
C ASN A 96 -2.89 -11.57 -9.17
N THR A 97 -2.58 -10.59 -10.03
CA THR A 97 -2.62 -9.17 -9.70
C THR A 97 -4.01 -8.57 -9.92
N PHE A 98 -4.39 -7.66 -9.02
CA PHE A 98 -5.67 -6.98 -9.05
C PHE A 98 -5.49 -5.49 -8.78
N ASP A 99 -5.80 -4.68 -9.78
CA ASP A 99 -5.79 -3.24 -9.65
C ASP A 99 -7.03 -2.74 -8.87
N LEU A 100 -6.79 -2.03 -7.78
CA LEU A 100 -7.85 -1.55 -6.88
C LEU A 100 -8.76 -0.51 -7.56
N GLY A 101 -8.22 0.34 -8.43
CA GLY A 101 -9.01 1.33 -9.17
C GLY A 101 -9.96 0.66 -10.16
N ASN A 102 -9.49 -0.37 -10.86
CA ASN A 102 -10.32 -1.20 -11.74
C ASN A 102 -11.39 -1.97 -10.96
N LEU A 103 -11.02 -2.61 -9.84
CA LEU A 103 -11.99 -3.31 -8.98
C LEU A 103 -13.08 -2.37 -8.46
N ALA A 104 -12.70 -1.18 -8.00
CA ALA A 104 -13.65 -0.16 -7.54
C ALA A 104 -14.54 0.31 -8.71
N ALA A 105 -13.96 0.55 -9.89
CA ALA A 105 -14.73 0.97 -11.05
C ALA A 105 -15.82 -0.04 -11.44
N VAL A 106 -15.53 -1.34 -11.35
CA VAL A 106 -16.51 -2.41 -11.58
C VAL A 106 -17.56 -2.43 -10.48
N LYS A 107 -17.13 -2.46 -9.20
CA LYS A 107 -18.05 -2.60 -8.05
C LYS A 107 -19.06 -1.46 -7.95
N TYR A 108 -18.63 -0.23 -8.22
CA TYR A 108 -19.46 0.97 -8.10
C TYR A 108 -20.00 1.48 -9.44
N GLY A 109 -19.72 0.81 -10.56
CA GLY A 109 -20.20 1.21 -11.89
C GLY A 109 -19.68 2.57 -12.37
N ASN A 110 -18.51 3.01 -11.90
CA ASN A 110 -17.95 4.32 -12.23
C ASN A 110 -16.49 4.21 -12.70
N LYS A 111 -16.26 4.43 -14.01
CA LYS A 111 -14.93 4.39 -14.62
C LYS A 111 -13.95 5.42 -14.05
N GLY A 112 -14.44 6.49 -13.41
CA GLY A 112 -13.60 7.51 -12.78
C GLY A 112 -12.67 6.95 -11.69
N PHE A 113 -13.03 5.84 -11.03
CA PHE A 113 -12.20 5.21 -10.00
C PHE A 113 -10.85 4.69 -10.49
N LYS A 114 -10.70 4.46 -11.80
CA LYS A 114 -9.41 4.06 -12.40
C LYS A 114 -8.32 5.13 -12.26
N ASN A 115 -8.71 6.39 -12.08
CA ASN A 115 -7.79 7.52 -11.94
C ASN A 115 -7.69 8.03 -10.49
N VAL A 116 -8.33 7.34 -9.54
CA VAL A 116 -8.35 7.75 -8.13
C VAL A 116 -7.15 7.10 -7.44
N GLY A 117 -6.33 7.93 -6.78
CA GLY A 117 -5.21 7.47 -5.98
C GLY A 117 -5.65 6.68 -4.74
N LEU A 118 -4.71 5.96 -4.12
CA LEU A 118 -4.97 5.05 -3.01
C LEU A 118 -5.81 5.66 -1.88
N MET A 119 -5.51 6.91 -1.47
CA MET A 119 -6.24 7.55 -0.36
C MET A 119 -7.66 7.96 -0.75
N GLY A 120 -7.90 8.37 -2.00
CA GLY A 120 -9.26 8.63 -2.47
C GLY A 120 -10.08 7.34 -2.57
N LEU A 121 -9.46 6.22 -2.97
CA LEU A 121 -10.12 4.92 -2.92
C LEU A 121 -10.38 4.48 -1.48
N ALA A 122 -9.47 4.74 -0.55
CA ALA A 122 -9.66 4.43 0.86
C ALA A 122 -10.86 5.17 1.45
N GLU A 123 -10.99 6.47 1.17
CA GLU A 123 -12.13 7.27 1.60
C GLU A 123 -13.46 6.70 1.11
N VAL A 124 -13.55 6.36 -0.18
CA VAL A 124 -14.79 5.86 -0.77
C VAL A 124 -15.12 4.42 -0.35
N VAL A 125 -14.12 3.54 -0.31
CA VAL A 125 -14.34 2.10 -0.08
C VAL A 125 -14.41 1.77 1.41
N LEU A 126 -13.58 2.40 2.24
CA LEU A 126 -13.48 2.11 3.66
C LEU A 126 -14.19 3.16 4.53
N GLY A 127 -14.62 4.29 3.97
CA GLY A 127 -15.18 5.40 4.74
C GLY A 127 -14.16 6.00 5.72
N CYS A 128 -12.86 5.77 5.49
CA CYS A 128 -11.84 6.34 6.36
C CYS A 128 -11.65 7.82 6.03
N GLY A 129 -11.55 8.67 7.05
CA GLY A 129 -11.15 10.06 6.85
C GLY A 129 -9.73 10.17 6.26
N GLU A 130 -9.33 11.40 5.96
CA GLU A 130 -8.04 11.68 5.32
C GLU A 130 -6.86 11.05 6.07
N ILE A 131 -6.09 10.21 5.37
CA ILE A 131 -4.84 9.66 5.85
C ILE A 131 -3.73 10.58 5.34
N GLU A 132 -3.11 11.32 6.26
CA GLU A 132 -2.05 12.26 5.91
C GLU A 132 -0.84 11.52 5.30
N LYS A 133 -0.48 11.94 4.08
CA LYS A 133 0.74 11.51 3.39
C LYS A 133 1.66 12.71 3.22
N PRO A 134 2.66 12.87 4.11
CA PRO A 134 3.54 14.03 4.05
C PRO A 134 4.27 14.07 2.70
N ARG A 135 4.13 15.19 1.98
CA ARG A 135 4.72 15.36 0.65
C ARG A 135 6.25 15.25 0.69
N ASN A 136 6.87 15.71 1.77
CA ASN A 136 8.30 15.58 2.00
C ASN A 136 8.77 14.13 2.12
N VAL A 137 7.92 13.19 2.55
CA VAL A 137 8.24 11.75 2.57
C VAL A 137 8.01 11.14 1.19
N THR A 138 6.89 11.49 0.54
CA THR A 138 6.56 10.99 -0.80
C THR A 138 7.67 11.28 -1.81
N LEU A 139 8.20 12.51 -1.80
CA LEU A 139 9.25 12.99 -2.71
C LEU A 139 10.67 12.88 -2.11
N SER A 140 10.85 12.13 -1.02
CA SER A 140 12.17 11.91 -0.44
C SER A 140 13.00 10.93 -1.27
N ASN A 141 14.29 10.81 -0.96
CA ASN A 141 15.16 9.82 -1.61
C ASN A 141 14.76 8.40 -1.18
N TRP A 142 14.06 7.65 -2.04
CA TRP A 142 13.68 6.25 -1.82
C TRP A 142 14.77 5.25 -2.21
N ASP A 143 15.77 5.68 -2.97
CA ASP A 143 16.90 4.86 -3.42
C ASP A 143 18.05 4.85 -2.41
N GLN A 144 17.87 5.48 -1.24
CA GLN A 144 18.90 5.52 -0.20
C GLN A 144 19.09 4.16 0.48
N TYR A 145 20.30 3.92 1.00
CA TYR A 145 20.66 2.63 1.56
C TYR A 145 19.80 2.19 2.74
N HIS A 146 19.39 3.13 3.60
CA HIS A 146 18.52 2.88 4.73
C HIS A 146 17.28 3.76 4.67
N LEU A 147 16.09 3.16 4.67
CA LEU A 147 14.86 3.93 4.77
C LEU A 147 14.76 4.62 6.13
N THR A 148 14.26 5.86 6.10
CA THR A 148 13.94 6.59 7.32
C THR A 148 12.70 5.98 8.01
N PRO A 149 12.52 6.17 9.33
CA PRO A 149 11.30 5.74 10.02
C PRO A 149 10.01 6.31 9.40
N ALA A 150 10.09 7.52 8.83
CA ALA A 150 8.96 8.15 8.13
C ALA A 150 8.61 7.44 6.82
N GLN A 151 9.61 7.06 6.01
CA GLN A 151 9.40 6.25 4.80
C GLN A 151 8.88 4.85 5.11
N ILE A 152 9.43 4.19 6.14
CA ILE A 152 8.95 2.89 6.60
C ILE A 152 7.47 2.99 6.97
N LYS A 153 7.11 3.98 7.82
CA LYS A 153 5.72 4.22 8.20
C LYS A 153 4.83 4.47 6.97
N TYR A 154 5.28 5.27 6.02
CA TYR A 154 4.55 5.55 4.78
C TYR A 154 4.28 4.27 3.96
N ALA A 155 5.31 3.48 3.66
CA ALA A 155 5.19 2.25 2.87
C ALA A 155 4.23 1.25 3.51
N CYS A 156 4.25 1.18 4.83
CA CYS A 156 3.37 0.27 5.56
C CYS A 156 1.91 0.72 5.59
N VAL A 157 1.67 2.03 5.70
CA VAL A 157 0.31 2.59 5.55
C VAL A 157 -0.23 2.26 4.16
N ASP A 158 0.59 2.41 3.11
CA ASP A 158 0.19 2.07 1.73
C ASP A 158 -0.14 0.59 1.55
N ALA A 159 0.72 -0.29 2.04
CA ALA A 159 0.48 -1.73 1.99
C ALA A 159 -0.81 -2.11 2.74
N TYR A 160 -1.02 -1.55 3.94
CA TYR A 160 -2.21 -1.82 4.72
C TYR A 160 -3.49 -1.34 4.06
N VAL A 161 -3.52 -0.09 3.62
CA VAL A 161 -4.71 0.52 3.00
C VAL A 161 -5.05 -0.25 1.73
N SER A 162 -4.05 -0.61 0.92
CA SER A 162 -4.24 -1.44 -0.28
C SER A 162 -4.85 -2.80 0.08
N PHE A 163 -4.34 -3.47 1.11
CA PHE A 163 -4.90 -4.73 1.61
C PHE A 163 -6.36 -4.60 2.06
N LYS A 164 -6.71 -3.58 2.86
CA LYS A 164 -8.09 -3.41 3.36
C LYS A 164 -9.08 -3.09 2.24
N ILE A 165 -8.70 -2.23 1.30
CA ILE A 165 -9.52 -1.95 0.11
C ILE A 165 -9.69 -3.24 -0.69
N GLY A 166 -8.58 -3.94 -0.97
CA GLY A 166 -8.60 -5.21 -1.71
C GLY A 166 -9.52 -6.24 -1.06
N LYS A 167 -9.41 -6.42 0.26
CA LYS A 167 -10.27 -7.30 1.06
C LYS A 167 -11.76 -6.96 0.88
N GLN A 168 -12.10 -5.67 0.99
CA GLN A 168 -13.48 -5.19 0.85
C GLN A 168 -14.02 -5.34 -0.58
N LEU A 169 -13.18 -5.14 -1.60
CA LEU A 169 -13.57 -5.22 -3.01
C LEU A 169 -13.69 -6.68 -3.49
N LEU A 170 -12.78 -7.55 -3.06
CA LEU A 170 -12.71 -8.95 -3.45
C LEU A 170 -13.60 -9.87 -2.60
N GLN A 171 -14.14 -9.37 -1.48
CA GLN A 171 -14.99 -10.13 -0.54
C GLN A 171 -14.30 -11.38 0.05
N VAL A 172 -13.03 -11.23 0.43
CA VAL A 172 -12.16 -12.31 0.97
C VAL A 172 -11.76 -12.06 2.42
#